data_AF-A0A8D0HXB8-F1
#
_entry.id   AF-A0A8D0HXB8-F1
#
_cell.length_a   1.000
_cell.length_b   1.000
_cell.length_c   1.000
_cell.angle_alpha   90.00
_cell.angle_beta   90.00
_cell.angle_gamma   90.00
#
_symmetry.space_group_name_H-M   'P 1'
#
loop_
_entity.id
_entity.type
_entity.pdbx_description
1 polymer ?
#
loop_
_entity_poly.entity_id
_entity_poly.type
_entity_poly.pdbx_seq_one_letter_code
_entity_poly.pdbx_strand_id
1 'polypeptide(L)'
;MRQRVSGTGPSRTRPRGQGCGGDLVAATKETRNSNMTGKIFTNTRERWRQQNVNSAFARLRKLIPTHPPDKKLSKNETLRLAMRYINFLVKVLGEQSLQQTGVAAPGNILGLFPQGPHLPDRTLLGD
;
A
#
# COMPACT_ATOMS: atom_id res chain seq x y z
N MET A 1 37.51 5.24 -39.71
CA MET A 1 36.90 6.57 -39.49
C MET A 1 36.06 6.52 -38.20
N ARG A 2 36.63 6.88 -37.04
CA ARG A 2 35.89 6.90 -35.76
C ARG A 2 35.18 8.24 -35.64
N GLN A 3 33.84 8.24 -35.62
CA GLN A 3 33.06 9.46 -35.41
C GLN A 3 33.01 9.81 -33.92
N ARG A 4 33.31 11.08 -33.67
CA ARG A 4 33.27 11.78 -32.37
C ARG A 4 31.87 12.36 -32.23
N VAL A 5 31.13 12.00 -31.19
CA VAL A 5 29.92 12.74 -30.80
C VAL A 5 30.12 13.34 -29.41
N SER A 6 29.72 14.60 -29.36
CA SER A 6 29.93 15.66 -28.39
C SER A 6 29.27 15.42 -27.04
N GLY A 7 29.97 15.86 -25.98
CA GLY A 7 29.49 15.82 -24.61
C GLY A 7 28.46 16.88 -24.27
N THR A 8 27.68 16.59 -23.24
CA THR A 8 26.83 17.53 -22.51
C THR A 8 27.16 17.39 -21.02
N GLY A 9 27.74 18.45 -20.46
CA GLY A 9 28.06 18.58 -19.03
C GLY A 9 26.87 19.11 -18.21
N PRO A 10 26.94 19.02 -16.87
CA PRO A 10 25.79 19.26 -16.00
C PRO A 10 25.56 20.75 -15.69
N SER A 11 24.29 21.17 -15.73
CA SER A 11 23.83 22.49 -15.28
C SER A 11 23.98 22.65 -13.77
N ARG A 12 24.93 23.50 -13.35
CA ARG A 12 25.02 24.04 -11.98
C ARG A 12 24.48 25.47 -11.97
N THR A 13 23.31 25.69 -11.38
CA THR A 13 22.83 27.02 -11.01
C THR A 13 23.21 27.31 -9.55
N ARG A 14 23.86 28.45 -9.32
CA ARG A 14 24.28 29.00 -8.02
C ARG A 14 23.06 29.55 -7.24
N PRO A 15 23.23 29.76 -5.93
CA PRO A 15 22.96 31.11 -5.43
C PRO A 15 24.17 31.70 -4.68
N ARG A 16 24.24 33.02 -4.77
CA ARG A 16 25.27 33.93 -4.25
C ARG A 16 24.61 34.68 -3.08
N GLY A 17 25.21 34.66 -1.88
CA GLY A 17 24.73 35.40 -0.72
C GLY A 17 25.82 35.50 0.34
N GLN A 18 26.40 36.69 0.45
CA GLN A 18 27.49 37.07 1.35
C GLN A 18 26.88 37.72 2.61
N GLY A 19 27.33 37.34 3.80
CA GLY A 19 27.00 38.00 5.07
C GLY A 19 27.81 37.43 6.24
N CYS A 20 28.56 38.30 6.92
CA CYS A 20 29.54 37.98 7.96
C CYS A 20 28.95 38.02 9.38
N GLY A 21 29.49 37.22 10.30
CA GLY A 21 29.62 37.55 11.74
C GLY A 21 28.75 36.78 12.75
N GLY A 22 29.39 36.24 13.79
CA GLY A 22 28.81 36.13 15.14
C GLY A 22 28.59 34.71 15.71
N ASP A 23 29.59 34.25 16.46
CA ASP A 23 29.60 33.29 17.58
C ASP A 23 28.30 32.53 17.99
N LEU A 24 28.24 31.24 17.65
CA LEU A 24 27.72 30.20 18.55
C LEU A 24 28.38 28.85 18.18
N VAL A 25 29.58 28.64 18.71
CA VAL A 25 30.31 27.39 18.54
C VAL A 25 29.68 26.26 19.35
N ALA A 26 29.40 25.17 18.63
CA ALA A 26 29.67 23.80 19.06
C ALA A 26 28.82 23.18 20.19
N ALA A 27 27.52 23.02 19.94
CA ALA A 27 26.79 21.84 20.42
C ALA A 27 25.77 21.44 19.35
N THR A 28 25.60 20.13 19.09
CA THR A 28 24.64 19.46 18.16
C THR A 28 25.19 18.83 16.86
N LYS A 29 26.52 18.71 16.64
CA LYS A 29 27.02 17.95 15.46
C LYS A 29 27.00 16.42 15.67
N GLU A 30 27.25 15.92 16.89
CA GLU A 30 27.24 14.48 17.17
C GLU A 30 25.82 13.88 17.26
N THR A 31 24.87 14.60 17.87
CA THR A 31 23.48 14.13 18.03
C THR A 31 22.72 13.99 16.71
N ARG A 32 23.18 14.66 15.64
CA ARG A 32 22.58 14.53 14.29
C ARG A 32 22.96 13.22 13.61
N ASN A 33 24.14 12.66 13.88
CA ASN A 33 24.64 11.49 13.16
C ASN A 33 23.98 10.19 13.63
N SER A 34 23.83 10.01 14.94
CA SER A 34 23.11 8.88 15.54
C SER A 34 21.62 8.87 15.21
N ASN A 35 21.00 10.05 15.12
CA ASN A 35 19.60 10.17 14.70
C ASN A 35 19.38 9.90 13.20
N MET A 36 20.40 10.06 12.35
CA MET A 36 20.28 9.77 10.91
C MET A 36 20.37 8.27 10.63
N THR A 37 21.25 7.52 11.32
CA THR A 37 21.35 6.06 11.15
C THR A 37 20.07 5.34 11.59
N GLY A 38 19.46 5.75 12.72
CA GLY A 38 18.15 5.23 13.15
C GLY A 38 17.02 5.53 12.16
N LYS A 39 16.99 6.74 11.59
CA LYS A 39 16.04 7.11 10.52
C LYS A 39 16.24 6.30 9.24
N ILE A 40 17.49 6.03 8.86
CA ILE A 40 17.81 5.20 7.69
C ILE A 40 17.36 3.75 7.92
N PHE A 41 17.63 3.18 9.10
CA PHE A 41 17.20 1.83 9.45
C PHE A 41 15.68 1.69 9.45
N THR A 42 14.97 2.62 10.08
CA THR A 42 13.50 2.65 10.11
C THR A 42 12.89 2.84 8.71
N ASN A 43 13.44 3.74 7.89
CA ASN A 43 13.01 3.91 6.49
C ASN A 43 13.22 2.64 5.66
N THR A 44 14.38 2.00 5.81
CA THR A 44 14.72 0.75 5.12
C THR A 44 13.76 -0.37 5.50
N ARG A 45 13.45 -0.49 6.79
CA ARG A 45 12.47 -1.47 7.29
C ARG A 45 11.07 -1.19 6.74
N GLU A 46 10.60 0.05 6.75
CA GLU A 46 9.28 0.38 6.21
C GLU A 46 9.22 0.15 4.70
N ARG A 47 10.29 0.45 3.96
CA ARG A 47 10.40 0.11 2.54
C ARG A 47 10.25 -1.40 2.31
N TRP A 48 10.92 -2.23 3.11
CA TRP A 48 10.77 -3.69 3.04
C TRP A 48 9.34 -4.14 3.31
N ARG A 49 8.69 -3.56 4.32
CA ARG A 49 7.28 -3.85 4.62
C ARG A 49 6.37 -3.51 3.44
N GLN A 50 6.58 -2.35 2.81
CA GLN A 50 5.83 -1.92 1.63
C GLN A 50 6.12 -2.79 0.39
N GLN A 51 7.37 -3.24 0.22
CA GLN A 51 7.73 -4.20 -0.84
C GLN A 51 6.98 -5.52 -0.67
N ASN A 52 6.87 -6.05 0.55
CA ASN A 52 6.10 -7.27 0.82
C ASN A 52 4.62 -7.11 0.43
N VAL A 53 4.01 -5.98 0.79
CA VAL A 53 2.62 -5.67 0.39
C VAL A 53 2.49 -5.54 -1.12
N ASN A 54 3.42 -4.83 -1.78
CA ASN A 54 3.39 -4.66 -3.24
C ASN A 54 3.56 -5.99 -3.97
N SER A 55 4.39 -6.90 -3.47
CA SER A 55 4.55 -8.27 -3.99
C SER A 55 3.28 -9.10 -3.84
N ALA A 56 2.57 -8.98 -2.70
CA ALA A 56 1.25 -9.61 -2.54
C ALA A 56 0.22 -9.05 -3.56
N PHE A 57 0.20 -7.74 -3.75
CA PHE A 57 -0.63 -7.08 -4.78
C PHE A 57 -0.27 -7.55 -6.20
N ALA A 58 1.01 -7.81 -6.51
CA ALA A 58 1.41 -8.34 -7.81
C ALA A 58 0.91 -9.78 -8.02
N ARG A 59 0.96 -10.63 -6.99
CA ARG A 59 0.37 -11.99 -7.03
C ARG A 59 -1.14 -11.94 -7.22
N LEU A 60 -1.82 -11.06 -6.49
CA LEU A 60 -3.27 -10.90 -6.63
C LEU A 60 -3.67 -10.51 -8.06
N ARG A 61 -2.93 -9.60 -8.70
CA ARG A 61 -3.20 -9.23 -10.10
C ARG A 61 -3.14 -10.39 -11.09
N LYS A 62 -2.23 -11.35 -10.89
CA LYS A 62 -2.11 -12.53 -11.76
C LYS A 62 -3.31 -13.46 -11.68
N LEU A 63 -4.07 -13.41 -10.58
CA LEU A 63 -5.28 -14.21 -10.38
C LEU A 63 -6.53 -13.54 -10.95
N ILE A 64 -6.47 -12.24 -11.26
CA ILE A 64 -7.62 -11.50 -11.78
C ILE A 64 -7.69 -11.70 -13.30
N PRO A 65 -8.80 -12.21 -13.83
CA PRO A 65 -8.98 -12.33 -15.28
C PRO A 65 -9.10 -10.94 -15.92
N THR A 66 -8.17 -10.59 -16.82
CA THR A 66 -8.23 -9.36 -17.62
C THR A 66 -7.83 -9.58 -19.07
N HIS A 67 -8.35 -8.74 -19.96
CA HIS A 67 -7.89 -8.62 -21.34
C HIS A 67 -7.26 -7.23 -21.55
N PRO A 68 -6.00 -7.11 -22.01
CA PRO A 68 -5.00 -8.17 -22.17
C PRO A 68 -4.50 -8.72 -20.80
N PRO A 69 -3.85 -9.90 -20.76
CA PRO A 69 -3.44 -10.56 -19.51
C PRO A 69 -2.34 -9.80 -18.73
N ASP A 70 -1.66 -8.84 -19.38
CA ASP A 70 -0.62 -8.00 -18.81
C ASP A 70 -1.11 -6.58 -18.43
N LYS A 71 -2.43 -6.36 -18.46
CA LYS A 71 -3.05 -5.08 -18.08
C LYS A 71 -2.57 -4.62 -16.70
N LYS A 72 -2.05 -3.40 -16.63
CA LYS A 72 -1.60 -2.78 -15.38
C LYS A 72 -2.79 -2.24 -14.59
N LEU A 73 -3.27 -3.04 -13.63
CA LEU A 73 -4.36 -2.64 -12.72
C LEU A 73 -3.84 -1.76 -11.58
N SER A 74 -4.54 -0.66 -11.28
CA SER A 74 -4.29 0.13 -10.06
C SER A 74 -4.62 -0.67 -8.79
N LYS A 75 -4.15 -0.20 -7.62
CA LYS A 75 -4.46 -0.87 -6.34
C LYS A 75 -5.96 -0.96 -6.10
N ASN A 76 -6.70 0.12 -6.37
CA ASN A 76 -8.14 0.16 -6.15
C ASN A 76 -8.90 -0.76 -7.11
N GLU A 77 -8.56 -0.73 -8.41
CA GLU A 77 -9.18 -1.63 -9.39
C GLU A 77 -8.90 -3.10 -9.06
N THR A 78 -7.67 -3.42 -8.65
CA THR A 78 -7.29 -4.79 -8.23
C THR A 78 -8.21 -5.28 -7.12
N LEU A 79 -8.49 -4.46 -6.11
CA LEU A 79 -9.40 -4.83 -5.00
C LEU A 79 -10.84 -5.03 -5.49
N ARG A 80 -11.35 -4.11 -6.31
CA ARG A 80 -12.72 -4.19 -6.86
C ARG A 80 -12.91 -5.42 -7.74
N LEU A 81 -11.97 -5.69 -8.63
CA LEU A 81 -12.03 -6.85 -9.52
C LEU A 81 -11.87 -8.16 -8.73
N ALA A 82 -11.00 -8.22 -7.72
CA ALA A 82 -10.87 -9.40 -6.87
C ALA A 82 -12.18 -9.76 -6.17
N MET A 83 -12.86 -8.78 -5.55
CA MET A 83 -14.18 -9.00 -4.93
C MET A 83 -15.21 -9.50 -5.96
N ARG A 84 -15.27 -8.87 -7.13
CA ARG A 84 -16.17 -9.30 -8.21
C ARG A 84 -15.86 -10.71 -8.68
N TYR A 85 -14.58 -11.07 -8.80
CA TYR A 85 -14.16 -12.37 -9.28
C TYR A 85 -14.46 -13.47 -8.27
N ILE A 86 -14.22 -13.24 -6.97
CA ILE A 86 -14.66 -14.17 -5.91
C ILE A 86 -16.16 -14.41 -6.00
N ASN A 87 -16.96 -13.34 -6.08
CA ASN A 87 -18.42 -13.45 -6.20
C ASN A 87 -18.85 -14.19 -7.48
N PHE A 88 -18.15 -13.97 -8.58
CA PHE A 88 -18.39 -14.69 -9.83
C PHE A 88 -18.12 -16.19 -9.67
N LEU A 89 -17.00 -16.57 -9.06
CA LEU A 89 -16.68 -17.98 -8.80
C LEU A 89 -17.69 -18.63 -7.85
N VAL A 90 -18.10 -17.93 -6.78
CA VAL A 90 -19.14 -18.41 -5.86
C VAL A 90 -20.46 -18.64 -6.59
N LYS A 91 -20.84 -17.75 -7.51
CA LYS A 91 -22.04 -17.93 -8.34
C LYS A 91 -21.90 -19.09 -9.31
N VAL A 92 -20.80 -19.22 -10.03
CA VAL A 92 -20.60 -20.33 -10.98
C VAL A 92 -20.61 -21.67 -10.27
N LEU A 93 -19.94 -21.78 -9.12
CA LEU A 93 -19.94 -23.00 -8.30
C LEU A 93 -21.30 -23.22 -7.60
N GLY A 94 -21.95 -22.15 -7.18
CA GLY A 94 -23.28 -22.16 -6.58
C GLY A 94 -24.37 -22.56 -7.57
N GLU A 95 -24.35 -22.05 -8.80
CA GLU A 95 -25.25 -22.40 -9.90
C GLU A 95 -25.10 -23.87 -10.31
N GLN A 96 -23.89 -24.44 -10.21
CA GLN A 96 -23.69 -25.89 -10.33
C GLN A 96 -24.40 -26.68 -9.23
N SER A 97 -24.58 -26.10 -8.03
CA SER A 97 -25.37 -26.69 -6.94
C SER A 97 -26.86 -26.31 -6.97
N LEU A 98 -27.23 -25.14 -7.53
CA LEU A 98 -28.59 -24.61 -7.58
C LEU A 98 -29.40 -25.07 -8.80
N GLN A 99 -28.83 -25.91 -9.68
CA GLN A 99 -29.66 -26.84 -10.43
C GLN A 99 -30.40 -27.84 -9.50
N GLN A 100 -30.07 -27.89 -8.20
CA GLN A 100 -30.79 -28.70 -7.21
C GLN A 100 -31.83 -27.92 -6.37
N THR A 101 -31.70 -26.63 -6.08
CA THR A 101 -32.71 -25.90 -5.26
C THR A 101 -32.73 -24.40 -5.52
N GLY A 102 -33.70 -23.88 -6.28
CA GLY A 102 -33.91 -22.44 -6.35
C GLY A 102 -34.46 -21.88 -5.04
N VAL A 103 -33.90 -20.75 -4.55
CA VAL A 103 -34.61 -19.54 -4.06
C VAL A 103 -33.62 -18.49 -3.51
N ALA A 104 -33.98 -17.22 -3.70
CA ALA A 104 -33.65 -16.01 -2.92
C ALA A 104 -32.34 -15.21 -3.20
N ALA A 105 -32.47 -14.28 -4.15
CA ALA A 105 -32.27 -12.81 -4.07
C ALA A 105 -30.96 -12.16 -3.54
N PRO A 106 -30.61 -10.95 -4.04
CA PRO A 106 -29.27 -10.36 -3.96
C PRO A 106 -29.13 -9.34 -2.81
N GLY A 107 -28.06 -9.40 -2.01
CA GLY A 107 -27.78 -8.31 -1.07
C GLY A 107 -26.63 -8.55 -0.11
N ASN A 108 -25.77 -7.53 0.02
CA ASN A 108 -24.87 -7.26 1.14
C ASN A 108 -23.78 -8.30 1.52
N ILE A 109 -22.57 -8.09 0.99
CA ILE A 109 -21.36 -8.78 1.44
C ILE A 109 -20.87 -8.34 2.84
N LEU A 110 -21.48 -7.32 3.44
CA LEU A 110 -21.17 -6.87 4.81
C LEU A 110 -21.91 -7.67 5.89
N GLY A 111 -22.68 -8.71 5.52
CA GLY A 111 -23.37 -9.59 6.46
C GLY A 111 -22.56 -10.80 6.94
N LEU A 112 -21.30 -10.95 6.52
CA LEU A 112 -20.49 -12.14 6.87
C LEU A 112 -19.74 -12.01 8.21
N PHE A 113 -19.76 -10.84 8.85
CA PHE A 113 -19.15 -10.67 10.17
C PHE A 113 -20.25 -10.65 11.24
N PRO A 114 -20.32 -11.66 12.13
CA PRO A 114 -21.16 -11.58 13.31
C PRO A 114 -20.73 -10.34 14.10
N GLN A 115 -21.67 -9.41 14.33
CA GLN A 115 -21.46 -8.38 15.34
C GLN A 115 -21.20 -9.12 16.65
N GLY A 116 -19.99 -8.98 17.20
CA GLY A 116 -19.63 -9.59 18.47
C GLY A 116 -20.63 -9.18 19.55
N PRO A 117 -20.87 -10.03 20.56
CA PRO A 117 -21.88 -9.75 21.58
C PRO A 117 -21.58 -8.39 22.22
N HIS A 118 -22.57 -7.50 22.18
CA HIS A 118 -22.55 -6.27 22.93
C HIS A 118 -22.39 -6.64 24.41
N LEU A 119 -21.35 -6.11 25.04
CA LEU A 119 -21.19 -6.23 26.48
C LEU A 119 -22.15 -5.21 27.11
N PRO A 120 -23.05 -5.60 28.04
CA PRO A 120 -23.92 -4.63 28.67
C PRO A 120 -23.09 -3.66 29.52
N ASP A 121 -23.43 -2.38 29.42
CA ASP A 121 -22.90 -1.30 30.24
C ASP A 121 -22.98 -1.70 31.71
N ARG A 122 -21.82 -1.79 32.37
CA ARG A 122 -21.75 -2.06 33.80
C ARG A 122 -21.93 -0.75 34.56
N THR A 123 -23.13 -0.20 34.49
CA THR A 123 -23.60 0.80 35.45
C THR A 123 -24.25 0.09 36.64
N LEU A 124 -23.79 0.48 37.84
CA LEU A 124 -24.38 0.29 39.17
C LEU A 124 -24.22 -1.06 39.90
N LEU A 125 -23.22 -1.09 40.79
CA LEU A 125 -23.28 -1.54 42.18
C LEU A 125 -22.21 -0.66 42.89
N GLY A 126 -22.47 0.27 43.82
CA GLY A 126 -23.54 0.35 44.79
C GLY A 126 -23.14 -0.41 46.06
N ASP A 127 -22.12 0.07 46.78
CA ASP A 127 -21.94 0.07 48.25
C ASP A 127 -20.66 0.85 48.63
#